data_AF-A0A196SDC7-F1
#
_entry.id   AF-A0A196SDC7-F1
#
_cell.length_a   1.000
_cell.length_b   1.000
_cell.length_c   1.000
_cell.angle_alpha   90.00
_cell.angle_beta   90.00
_cell.angle_gamma   90.00
#
_symmetry.space_group_name_H-M   'P 1'
#
loop_
_entity.id
_entity.type
_entity.pdbx_description
1 polymer ?
#
loop_
_entity_poly.entity_id
_entity_poly.type
_entity_poly.pdbx_seq_one_letter_code
_entity_poly.pdbx_strand_id
1 'polypeptide(L)'
;METTTESSVMEWLFNEELGLVVETQAANRVKVSVNGAVVLDEDEKALHDLWEATSFELDKLQSNSACAEQEQECLMMAGWSSTAWRITLEGFLLKV
;
A
#
# COMPACT_ATOMS: atom_id res chain seq x y z
N MET A 1 6.99 -27.98 1.14
CA MET A 1 7.39 -26.56 1.23
C MET A 1 7.56 -26.29 2.71
N GLU A 2 8.81 -26.17 3.16
CA GLU A 2 9.10 -25.88 4.56
C GLU A 2 8.61 -24.46 4.88
N THR A 3 7.82 -24.33 5.94
CA THR A 3 7.37 -23.04 6.44
C THR A 3 8.50 -22.44 7.25
N THR A 4 9.32 -21.58 6.61
CA THR A 4 10.32 -20.79 7.33
C THR A 4 9.59 -19.91 8.34
N THR A 5 9.90 -20.10 9.62
CA THR A 5 9.31 -19.31 10.71
C THR A 5 9.96 -17.93 10.78
N GLU A 6 9.24 -16.92 11.29
CA GLU A 6 9.79 -15.57 11.53
C GLU A 6 11.09 -15.63 12.36
N SER A 7 11.16 -16.54 13.32
CA SER A 7 12.35 -16.78 14.15
C SER A 7 13.58 -17.16 13.32
N SER A 8 13.43 -17.99 12.29
CA SER A 8 14.54 -18.41 11.42
C SER A 8 15.01 -17.28 10.50
N VAL A 9 14.09 -16.40 10.06
CA VAL A 9 14.45 -15.24 9.22
C VAL A 9 15.19 -14.19 10.04
N MET A 10 14.73 -13.92 11.26
CA MET A 10 15.39 -12.99 12.17
C MET A 10 16.78 -13.48 12.58
N GLU A 11 16.92 -14.77 12.91
CA GLU A 11 18.22 -15.39 13.20
C GLU A 11 19.21 -15.20 12.05
N TRP A 12 18.74 -15.32 10.80
CA TRP A 12 19.56 -15.11 9.61
C TRP A 12 19.98 -13.65 9.43
N LEU A 13 19.03 -12.70 9.56
CA LEU A 13 19.29 -11.26 9.45
C LEU A 13 20.31 -10.79 10.50
N PHE A 14 20.19 -11.23 11.76
CA PHE A 14 21.11 -10.85 12.83
C PHE A 14 22.53 -11.39 12.61
N ASN A 15 22.67 -12.55 11.97
CA ASN A 15 23.98 -13.14 11.69
C ASN A 15 24.77 -12.35 10.62
N GLU A 16 24.08 -11.51 9.85
CA GLU A 16 24.66 -10.59 8.86
C GLU A 16 24.77 -9.14 9.37
N GLU A 17 24.57 -8.90 10.68
CA GLU A 17 24.46 -7.55 11.28
C GLU A 17 23.32 -6.68 10.69
N LEU A 18 22.33 -7.31 10.06
CA LEU A 18 21.14 -6.63 9.55
C LEU A 18 20.04 -6.61 10.63
N GLY A 19 19.27 -5.52 10.66
CA GLY A 19 18.16 -5.33 11.58
C GLY A 19 16.83 -5.21 10.85
N LEU A 20 15.72 -5.53 11.54
CA LEU A 20 14.37 -5.22 11.06
C LEU A 20 14.16 -3.70 11.07
N VAL A 21 13.84 -3.12 9.91
CA VAL A 21 13.62 -1.66 9.76
C VAL A 21 12.13 -1.32 9.64
N VAL A 22 11.33 -2.22 9.06
CA VAL A 22 9.90 -1.98 8.79
C VAL A 22 9.10 -3.26 9.02
N GLU A 23 7.94 -3.08 9.63
CA GLU A 23 6.87 -4.08 9.68
C GLU A 23 5.61 -3.50 9.02
N THR A 24 4.80 -4.36 8.40
CA THR A 24 3.52 -3.94 7.82
C THR A 24 2.38 -4.27 8.78
N GLN A 25 1.41 -3.37 8.85
CA GLN A 25 0.23 -3.55 9.68
C GLN A 25 -1.02 -3.32 8.82
N ALA A 26 -2.15 -3.91 9.20
CA ALA A 26 -3.42 -3.72 8.48
C ALA A 26 -4.02 -2.31 8.67
N ALA A 27 -3.44 -1.49 9.55
CA ALA A 27 -3.86 -0.11 9.75
C ALA A 27 -3.29 0.79 8.65
N ASN A 28 -4.09 1.73 8.14
CA ASN A 28 -3.66 2.73 7.15
C ASN A 28 -2.84 3.86 7.79
N ARG A 29 -1.78 3.52 8.50
CA ARG A 29 -0.89 4.50 9.15
C ARG A 29 0.57 4.12 8.96
N VAL A 30 1.40 5.15 8.80
CA VAL A 30 2.86 5.02 8.76
C VAL A 30 3.42 5.60 10.05
N LYS A 31 4.12 4.76 10.81
CA LYS A 31 4.77 5.13 12.06
C LYS A 31 6.27 4.92 11.96
N VAL A 32 7.04 5.98 12.19
CA VAL A 32 8.51 5.92 12.20
C VAL A 32 8.99 6.27 13.60
N SER A 33 9.87 5.43 14.14
CA SER A 33 10.49 5.66 15.45
C SER A 33 12.01 5.57 15.34
N VAL A 34 12.69 6.49 16.01
CA VAL A 34 14.16 6.52 16.11
C VAL A 34 14.53 6.44 17.59
N ASN A 35 15.32 5.43 17.96
CA ASN A 35 15.70 5.17 19.36
C ASN A 35 14.48 5.06 20.31
N GLY A 36 13.40 4.45 19.83
CA GLY A 36 12.14 4.31 20.58
C GLY A 36 11.27 5.57 20.65
N ALA A 37 11.72 6.71 20.12
CA ALA A 37 10.91 7.93 20.03
C ALA A 37 10.19 8.00 18.68
N VAL A 38 8.87 8.19 18.71
CA VAL A 38 8.05 8.36 17.50
C VAL A 38 8.34 9.72 16.87
N VAL A 39 8.80 9.72 15.61
CA VAL A 39 9.12 10.94 14.85
C VAL A 39 8.12 11.23 13.73
N LEU A 40 7.37 10.21 13.30
CA LEU A 40 6.29 10.33 12.33
C LEU A 40 5.17 9.37 12.73
N ASP A 41 3.93 9.83 12.72
CA ASP A 41 2.74 9.00 12.91
C ASP A 41 1.61 9.64 12.09
N GLU A 42 1.53 9.27 10.83
CA GLU A 42 0.64 9.88 9.85
C GLU A 42 -0.26 8.85 9.18
N ASP A 43 -1.35 9.33 8.61
CA ASP A 43 -2.21 8.52 7.75
C ASP A 43 -1.48 8.17 6.45
N GLU A 44 -1.49 6.90 6.07
CA GLU A 44 -0.76 6.42 4.88
C GLU A 44 -1.32 7.04 3.59
N LYS A 45 -2.65 7.27 3.53
CA LYS A 45 -3.28 7.93 2.39
C LYS A 45 -2.86 9.38 2.28
N ALA A 46 -2.74 10.11 3.39
CA ALA A 46 -2.28 11.49 3.36
C ALA A 46 -0.84 11.63 2.84
N LEU A 47 0.05 10.69 3.20
CA LEU A 47 1.41 10.63 2.68
C LEU A 47 1.43 10.28 1.18
N HIS A 48 0.58 9.34 0.77
CA HIS A 48 0.43 8.96 -0.65
C HIS A 48 -0.11 10.12 -1.49
N ASP A 49 -1.15 10.82 -1.02
CA ASP A 49 -1.71 12.00 -1.69
C ASP A 49 -0.64 13.10 -1.87
N LEU A 50 0.22 13.30 -0.85
CA LEU A 50 1.34 14.24 -0.93
C LEU A 50 2.39 13.80 -1.96
N TRP A 51 2.70 12.50 -2.02
CA TRP A 51 3.64 11.94 -2.97
C TRP A 51 3.16 12.09 -4.42
N GLU A 52 1.87 11.85 -4.68
CA GLU A 52 1.30 11.91 -6.02
C GLU A 52 0.97 13.32 -6.52
N ALA A 53 0.98 14.33 -5.65
CA ALA A 53 0.56 15.69 -6.00
C ALA A 53 1.29 16.24 -7.25
N THR A 54 2.58 15.95 -7.41
CA THR A 54 3.34 16.40 -8.59
C THR A 54 3.02 15.57 -9.84
N SER A 55 2.79 14.26 -9.69
CA SER A 55 2.39 13.38 -10.80
C SER A 55 1.10 13.87 -11.44
N PHE A 56 0.08 14.18 -10.63
CA PHE A 56 -1.20 14.68 -11.15
C PHE A 56 -1.08 16.00 -11.91
N GLU A 57 -0.26 16.93 -11.43
CA GLU A 57 -0.04 18.20 -12.14
C GLU A 57 0.68 18.00 -13.47
N LEU A 58 1.59 17.03 -13.57
CA LEU A 58 2.23 16.67 -14.84
C LEU A 58 1.24 15.99 -15.80
N ASP A 59 0.39 15.09 -15.31
CA ASP A 59 -0.58 14.38 -16.14
C ASP A 59 -1.63 15.31 -16.73
N LYS A 60 -2.07 16.34 -16.00
CA LYS A 60 -2.94 17.39 -16.53
C LYS A 60 -2.32 18.14 -17.72
N LEU A 61 -0.99 18.26 -17.76
CA LEU A 61 -0.27 18.97 -18.81
C LEU A 61 0.06 18.09 -20.02
N GLN A 62 0.21 16.79 -19.81
CA GLN A 62 0.73 15.85 -20.82
C GLN A 62 -0.34 14.92 -21.40
N SER A 63 -1.47 14.79 -20.71
CA SER A 63 -2.58 13.89 -21.05
C SER A 63 -3.91 14.64 -21.14
N ASN A 64 -5.02 13.91 -21.26
CA ASN A 64 -6.35 14.49 -21.15
C ASN A 64 -6.59 14.96 -19.72
N SER A 65 -6.67 16.28 -19.53
CA SER A 65 -6.82 16.89 -18.20
C SER A 65 -8.06 16.41 -17.45
N ALA A 66 -9.18 16.18 -18.14
CA ALA A 66 -10.40 15.70 -17.49
C ALA A 66 -10.25 14.27 -16.95
N CYS A 67 -9.47 13.42 -17.64
CA CYS A 67 -9.16 12.08 -17.14
C CYS A 67 -8.22 12.12 -15.95
N ALA A 68 -7.19 12.98 -16.00
CA ALA A 68 -6.22 13.15 -14.90
C ALA A 68 -6.89 13.71 -13.63
N GLU A 69 -7.81 14.66 -13.79
CA GLU A 69 -8.62 15.20 -12.68
C GLU A 69 -9.51 14.11 -12.07
N GLN A 70 -10.19 13.31 -12.91
CA GLN A 70 -11.03 12.21 -12.42
C GLN A 70 -10.22 11.15 -11.66
N GLU A 71 -9.02 10.82 -12.13
CA GLU A 71 -8.12 9.89 -11.44
C GLU A 71 -7.69 10.43 -10.07
N GLN A 72 -7.29 11.70 -10.00
CA GLN A 72 -6.93 12.38 -8.76
C GLN A 72 -8.10 12.37 -7.76
N GLU A 73 -9.31 12.71 -8.21
CA GLU A 73 -10.51 12.68 -7.36
C GLU A 73 -10.84 11.27 -6.87
N CYS A 74 -10.74 10.26 -7.74
CA CYS A 74 -10.99 8.88 -7.36
C CYS A 74 -10.01 8.40 -6.29
N LEU A 75 -8.72 8.71 -6.42
CA LEU A 75 -7.70 8.36 -5.43
C LEU A 75 -7.86 9.13 -4.12
N MET A 76 -8.33 10.39 -4.19
CA MET A 76 -8.59 11.20 -3.01
C MET A 76 -9.83 10.73 -2.23
N MET A 77 -10.90 10.29 -2.92
CA MET A 77 -12.16 9.91 -2.29
C MET A 77 -12.26 8.42 -1.95
N ALA A 78 -11.63 7.55 -2.74
CA ALA A 78 -11.60 6.13 -2.45
C ALA A 78 -10.53 5.88 -1.38
N GLY A 79 -10.95 5.72 -0.12
CA GLY A 79 -10.15 4.92 0.81
C GLY A 79 -9.87 3.59 0.14
N TRP A 80 -8.60 3.23 -0.01
CA TRP A 80 -8.08 2.09 -0.78
C TRP A 80 -8.90 0.80 -0.52
N SER A 81 -10.01 0.66 -1.23
CA SER A 81 -10.96 -0.42 -1.05
C SER A 81 -10.54 -1.48 -2.03
N SER A 82 -10.02 -2.58 -1.50
CA SER A 82 -9.62 -3.76 -2.27
C SER A 82 -10.57 -4.01 -3.44
N THR A 83 -10.02 -4.04 -4.65
CA THR A 83 -10.74 -4.40 -5.87
C THR A 83 -11.28 -5.81 -5.70
N ALA A 84 -12.59 -5.91 -5.48
CA ALA A 84 -13.29 -7.18 -5.49
C ALA A 84 -13.40 -7.64 -6.94
N TRP A 85 -12.45 -8.49 -7.36
CA TRP A 85 -12.54 -9.14 -8.66
C TRP A 85 -13.75 -10.06 -8.69
N ARG A 86 -14.72 -9.77 -9.55
CA ARG A 86 -15.86 -10.65 -9.80
C ARG A 86 -15.68 -11.34 -11.15
N ILE A 87 -15.29 -12.61 -11.11
CA ILE A 87 -15.26 -13.46 -12.29
C ILE A 87 -16.62 -14.14 -12.41
N THR A 88 -17.36 -13.86 -13.49
CA THR A 88 -18.58 -14.60 -13.85
C THR A 88 -18.26 -15.56 -14.98
N LEU A 89 -18.34 -16.86 -14.71
CA LEU A 89 -18.31 -17.88 -15.75
C LEU A 89 -19.74 -18.08 -16.28
N GLU A 90 -19.94 -17.88 -17.58
CA GLU A 90 -21.16 -18.36 -18.24
C GLU A 90 -21.05 -19.88 -18.44
N GLY A 91 -21.91 -20.62 -17.73
CA GLY A 91 -22.15 -22.04 -17.99
C GLY A 91 -21.47 -23.01 -17.03
N PHE A 92 -22.01 -23.15 -15.81
CA PHE A 92 -22.59 -24.42 -15.33
C PHE A 92 -23.21 -24.19 -13.95
N LEU A 93 -24.52 -24.39 -13.85
CA LEU A 93 -25.19 -24.58 -12.56
C LEU A 93 -24.73 -25.92 -11.98
N LEU A 94 -23.87 -25.89 -10.98
CA LEU A 94 -23.76 -26.99 -10.03
C LEU A 94 -24.09 -26.43 -8.64
N LYS A 95 -25.31 -26.75 -8.23
CA LYS A 95 -25.82 -26.54 -6.89
C LYS A 95 -25.18 -27.62 -6.02
N VAL A 96 -24.27 -27.23 -5.14
CA VAL A 96 -23.91 -27.99 -3.93
C VAL A 96 -24.15 -27.08 -2.74
#